data_AF-A0A7S0E6Z4-F1
#
_entry.id   AF-A0A7S0E6Z4-F1
#
_cell.length_a   1.000
_cell.length_b   1.000
_cell.length_c   1.000
_cell.angle_alpha   90.00
_cell.angle_beta   90.00
_cell.angle_gamma   90.00
#
_symmetry.space_group_name_H-M   'P 1'
#
loop_
_entity.id
_entity.type
_entity.pdbx_description
1 polymer ?
#
loop_
_entity_poly.entity_id
_entity_poly.type
_entity_poly.pdbx_seq_one_letter_code
_entity_poly.pdbx_strand_id
1 'polypeptide(L)'
;ATHYQQFLQLCEGAQNTEGQGAACFALARVHLRLQDSPAALTFLQNFLQLAQSSGKPQAQAEACCSLGVLYNQQGDFANAVQYLERFFELARSIGDKALLDKARTYLGIARGNAVLPAYMHVVTHDLDALLRWKNRRLPFSE
;
A
#
# COMPACT_ATOMS: atom_id res chain seq x y z
N ALA A 1 -19.31 8.92 -7.23
CA ALA A 1 -19.46 7.56 -6.70
C ALA A 1 -20.56 6.81 -7.43
N THR A 2 -21.78 7.36 -7.50
CA THR A 2 -22.96 6.77 -8.17
C THR A 2 -22.72 6.31 -9.62
N HIS A 3 -22.11 7.13 -10.47
CA HIS A 3 -21.80 6.72 -11.85
C HIS A 3 -20.82 5.54 -11.96
N TYR A 4 -19.83 5.46 -11.06
CA TYR A 4 -18.87 4.34 -11.05
C TYR A 4 -19.47 3.06 -10.46
N GLN A 5 -20.42 3.18 -9.52
CA GLN A 5 -21.18 2.03 -9.00
C GLN A 5 -22.10 1.46 -10.08
N GLN A 6 -22.79 2.31 -10.83
CA GLN A 6 -23.59 1.87 -11.99
C GLN A 6 -22.73 1.21 -13.06
N PHE A 7 -21.55 1.77 -13.34
CA PHE A 7 -20.59 1.18 -14.28
C PHE A 7 -20.06 -0.18 -13.80
N LEU A 8 -19.80 -0.33 -12.50
CA LEU A 8 -19.41 -1.61 -11.89
C LEU A 8 -20.52 -2.66 -12.10
N GLN A 9 -21.77 -2.33 -11.79
CA GLN A 9 -22.92 -3.24 -11.97
C GLN A 9 -23.10 -3.67 -13.43
N LEU A 10 -22.90 -2.75 -14.38
CA LEU A 10 -22.95 -3.06 -15.81
C LEU A 10 -21.82 -4.02 -16.21
N CYS A 11 -20.61 -3.81 -15.70
CA CYS A 11 -19.46 -4.68 -15.98
C CYS A 11 -19.60 -6.06 -15.30
N GLU A 12 -20.27 -6.15 -14.15
CA GLU A 12 -20.67 -7.41 -13.50
C GLU A 12 -21.66 -8.18 -14.37
N GLY A 13 -22.73 -7.53 -14.84
CA GLY A 13 -23.71 -8.16 -15.73
C GLY A 13 -23.11 -8.61 -17.07
N ALA A 14 -22.11 -7.90 -17.59
CA ALA A 14 -21.41 -8.22 -18.83
C ALA A 14 -20.23 -9.20 -18.65
N GLN A 15 -19.96 -9.68 -17.42
CA GLN A 15 -18.80 -10.53 -17.09
C GLN A 15 -17.44 -9.93 -17.53
N ASN A 16 -17.35 -8.60 -17.60
CA ASN A 16 -16.14 -7.88 -18.00
C ASN A 16 -15.25 -7.59 -16.77
N THR A 17 -14.32 -8.50 -16.48
CA THR A 17 -13.41 -8.40 -15.32
C THR A 17 -12.48 -7.19 -15.39
N GLU A 18 -12.08 -6.76 -16.58
CA GLU A 18 -11.26 -5.57 -16.77
C GLU A 18 -12.02 -4.29 -16.45
N GLY A 19 -13.25 -4.18 -16.93
CA GLY A 19 -14.16 -3.07 -16.61
C GLY A 19 -14.45 -2.99 -15.11
N GLN A 20 -14.70 -4.15 -14.48
CA GLN A 20 -14.88 -4.24 -13.03
C GLN A 20 -13.63 -3.76 -12.27
N GLY A 21 -12.43 -4.17 -12.70
CA GLY A 21 -11.19 -3.73 -12.07
C GLY A 21 -10.98 -2.22 -12.15
N ALA A 22 -11.20 -1.63 -13.33
CA ALA A 22 -11.12 -0.19 -13.52
C ALA A 22 -12.16 0.57 -12.67
N ALA A 23 -13.38 0.04 -12.58
CA ALA A 23 -14.44 0.61 -11.76
C ALA A 23 -14.08 0.58 -10.26
N CYS A 24 -13.62 -0.57 -9.76
CA CYS A 24 -13.16 -0.74 -8.38
C CYS A 24 -12.02 0.22 -8.04
N PHE A 25 -11.03 0.34 -8.93
CA PHE A 25 -9.92 1.27 -8.72
C PHE A 25 -10.37 2.74 -8.71
N ALA A 26 -11.28 3.13 -9.61
CA ALA A 26 -11.85 4.48 -9.62
C ALA A 26 -12.66 4.78 -8.35
N LEU A 27 -13.48 3.83 -7.88
CA LEU A 27 -14.22 3.94 -6.63
C LEU A 27 -13.29 4.07 -5.43
N ALA A 28 -12.26 3.23 -5.34
CA ALA A 28 -11.24 3.33 -4.30
C ALA A 28 -10.63 4.74 -4.25
N ARG A 29 -10.24 5.31 -5.39
CA ARG A 29 -9.68 6.67 -5.45
C ARG A 29 -10.67 7.74 -5.01
N VAL A 30 -11.95 7.59 -5.31
CA VAL A 30 -13.00 8.50 -4.84
C VAL A 30 -13.14 8.40 -3.33
N HIS A 31 -13.23 7.20 -2.76
CA HIS A 31 -13.36 7.00 -1.31
C HIS A 31 -12.11 7.47 -0.54
N LEU A 32 -10.90 7.29 -1.10
CA LEU A 32 -9.67 7.88 -0.56
C LEU A 32 -9.75 9.42 -0.47
N ARG A 33 -10.30 10.08 -1.49
CA ARG A 33 -10.50 11.55 -1.47
C ARG A 33 -11.58 11.98 -0.49
N LEU A 34 -12.56 11.12 -0.24
CA LEU A 34 -13.62 11.33 0.74
C LEU A 34 -13.18 10.97 2.17
N GLN A 35 -11.92 10.56 2.37
CA GLN A 35 -11.39 10.04 3.64
C GLN A 35 -12.16 8.83 4.20
N ASP A 36 -12.93 8.15 3.35
CA ASP A 36 -13.63 6.91 3.67
C ASP A 36 -12.69 5.72 3.46
N SER A 37 -11.79 5.57 4.43
CA SER A 37 -10.76 4.53 4.47
C SER A 37 -11.30 3.11 4.38
N PRO A 38 -12.37 2.72 5.11
CA PRO A 38 -12.93 1.36 5.03
C PRO A 38 -13.45 1.01 3.63
N ALA A 39 -14.22 1.90 3.00
CA ALA A 39 -14.72 1.65 1.65
C ALA A 39 -13.57 1.58 0.63
N ALA A 40 -12.57 2.46 0.76
CA ALA A 40 -11.39 2.43 -0.10
C ALA A 40 -10.63 1.09 0.00
N LEU A 41 -10.45 0.55 1.21
CA LEU A 41 -9.83 -0.77 1.42
C LEU A 41 -10.59 -1.86 0.69
N THR A 42 -11.91 -1.94 0.85
CA THR A 42 -12.75 -2.96 0.20
C THR A 42 -12.61 -2.91 -1.32
N PHE A 43 -12.71 -1.71 -1.92
CA PHE A 43 -12.58 -1.57 -3.36
C PHE A 43 -11.17 -1.87 -3.88
N LEU A 44 -10.12 -1.54 -3.13
CA LEU A 44 -8.74 -1.89 -3.49
C LEU A 44 -8.46 -3.39 -3.37
N GLN A 45 -9.02 -4.08 -2.36
CA GLN A 45 -8.92 -5.53 -2.22
C GLN A 45 -9.63 -6.25 -3.38
N ASN A 46 -10.84 -5.81 -3.74
CA ASN A 46 -11.56 -6.33 -4.91
C ASN A 46 -10.77 -6.10 -6.19
N PHE A 47 -10.18 -4.91 -6.36
CA PHE A 47 -9.33 -4.61 -7.52
C PHE A 47 -8.10 -5.53 -7.58
N LEU A 48 -7.43 -5.79 -6.44
CA LEU A 48 -6.31 -6.71 -6.37
C LEU A 48 -6.72 -8.14 -6.77
N GLN A 49 -7.87 -8.63 -6.28
CA GLN A 49 -8.38 -9.96 -6.62
C GLN A 49 -8.69 -10.09 -8.11
N LEU A 50 -9.32 -9.08 -8.71
CA LEU A 50 -9.60 -9.04 -10.15
C LEU A 50 -8.31 -8.96 -10.99
N ALA A 51 -7.32 -8.20 -10.53
CA ALA A 51 -6.01 -8.12 -11.20
C ALA A 51 -5.24 -9.45 -11.13
N GLN A 52 -5.40 -10.21 -10.05
CA GLN A 52 -4.86 -11.56 -9.89
C GLN A 52 -5.53 -12.56 -10.83
N SER A 53 -6.87 -12.60 -10.86
CA SER A 53 -7.61 -13.51 -11.73
C SER A 53 -7.39 -13.21 -13.22
N SER A 54 -7.19 -11.95 -13.57
CA SER A 54 -6.92 -11.51 -14.95
C SER A 54 -5.46 -11.66 -15.37
N GLY A 55 -4.55 -12.06 -14.47
CA GLY A 55 -3.13 -12.25 -14.78
C GLY A 55 -2.39 -10.97 -15.20
N LYS A 56 -2.86 -9.78 -14.78
CA LYS A 56 -2.27 -8.49 -15.17
C LYS A 56 -1.29 -7.99 -14.09
N PRO A 57 0.03 -8.18 -14.24
CA PRO A 57 1.00 -7.85 -13.20
C PRO A 57 1.05 -6.34 -12.89
N GLN A 58 0.84 -5.47 -13.89
CA GLN A 58 0.81 -4.02 -13.66
C GLN A 58 -0.37 -3.59 -12.77
N ALA A 59 -1.57 -4.14 -13.01
CA ALA A 59 -2.74 -3.87 -12.18
C ALA A 59 -2.57 -4.40 -10.75
N GLN A 60 -1.94 -5.57 -10.58
CA GLN A 60 -1.60 -6.10 -9.26
C GLN A 60 -0.61 -5.19 -8.53
N ALA A 61 0.42 -4.69 -9.24
CA ALA A 61 1.41 -3.78 -8.69
C ALA A 61 0.77 -2.47 -8.22
N GLU A 62 -0.13 -1.89 -9.03
CA GLU A 62 -0.87 -0.69 -8.68
C GLU A 62 -1.78 -0.90 -7.46
N ALA A 63 -2.52 -2.01 -7.42
CA ALA A 63 -3.36 -2.36 -6.27
C ALA A 63 -2.54 -2.54 -4.98
N CYS A 64 -1.41 -3.25 -5.04
CA CYS A 64 -0.50 -3.42 -3.90
C CYS A 64 0.08 -2.08 -3.44
N CYS A 65 0.48 -1.21 -4.36
CA CYS A 65 0.96 0.14 -4.04
C CYS A 65 -0.11 0.95 -3.31
N SER A 66 -1.36 0.95 -3.82
CA SER A 66 -2.46 1.71 -3.21
C SER A 66 -2.84 1.19 -1.82
N LEU A 67 -2.90 -0.13 -1.63
CA LEU A 67 -3.14 -0.74 -0.32
C LEU A 67 -2.03 -0.39 0.67
N GLY A 68 -0.78 -0.53 0.26
CA GLY A 68 0.37 -0.21 1.10
C GLY A 68 0.41 1.25 1.56
N VAL A 69 0.10 2.18 0.65
CA VAL A 69 -0.02 3.60 0.99
C VAL A 69 -1.17 3.86 1.97
N LEU A 70 -2.33 3.22 1.77
CA LEU A 70 -3.49 3.40 2.65
C LEU A 70 -3.23 2.87 4.06
N TYR A 71 -2.63 1.68 4.20
CA TYR A 71 -2.23 1.15 5.51
C TYR A 71 -1.20 2.06 6.20
N ASN A 72 -0.24 2.60 5.44
CA ASN A 72 0.74 3.54 5.97
C ASN A 72 0.08 4.82 6.51
N GLN A 73 -0.98 5.31 5.85
CA GLN A 73 -1.76 6.46 6.32
C GLN A 73 -2.58 6.14 7.57
N GLN A 74 -3.00 4.89 7.75
CA GLN A 74 -3.75 4.43 8.92
C GLN A 74 -2.86 4.12 10.13
N GLY A 75 -1.54 4.17 9.98
CA GLY A 75 -0.58 3.82 11.04
C GLY A 75 -0.33 2.32 11.17
N ASP A 76 -0.96 1.49 10.34
CA ASP A 76 -0.70 0.06 10.27
C ASP A 76 0.53 -0.20 9.39
N PHE A 77 1.70 0.09 9.95
CA PHE A 77 2.96 0.02 9.22
C PHE A 77 3.34 -1.43 8.87
N ALA A 78 2.87 -2.41 9.63
CA ALA A 78 3.13 -3.83 9.35
C ALA A 78 2.48 -4.24 8.02
N ASN A 79 1.17 -3.98 7.87
CA ASN A 79 0.48 -4.25 6.61
C ASN A 79 1.01 -3.38 5.47
N ALA A 80 1.34 -2.11 5.74
CA ALA A 80 1.94 -1.22 4.74
C ALA A 80 3.22 -1.82 4.13
N VAL A 81 4.14 -2.29 4.98
CA VAL A 81 5.40 -2.91 4.52
C VAL A 81 5.11 -4.15 3.69
N GLN A 82 4.22 -5.05 4.14
CA GLN A 82 3.90 -6.28 3.39
C GLN A 82 3.38 -6.00 1.97
N TYR A 83 2.43 -5.08 1.83
CA TYR A 83 1.88 -4.73 0.51
C TYR A 83 2.90 -4.01 -0.38
N LEU A 84 3.78 -3.18 0.21
CA LEU A 84 4.82 -2.47 -0.54
C LEU A 84 6.00 -3.36 -0.93
N GLU A 85 6.30 -4.41 -0.17
CA GLU A 85 7.23 -5.47 -0.56
C GLU A 85 6.69 -6.26 -1.75
N ARG A 86 5.41 -6.62 -1.72
CA ARG A 86 4.76 -7.27 -2.87
C ARG A 86 4.75 -6.36 -4.11
N PHE A 87 4.50 -5.06 -3.94
CA PHE A 87 4.62 -4.08 -5.02
C PHE A 87 6.04 -4.02 -5.58
N PHE A 88 7.07 -4.04 -4.72
CA PHE A 88 8.48 -4.05 -5.14
C PHE A 88 8.83 -5.30 -5.96
N GLU A 89 8.42 -6.49 -5.51
CA GLU A 89 8.70 -7.73 -6.26
C GLU A 89 7.97 -7.76 -7.61
N LEU A 90 6.72 -7.27 -7.67
CA LEU A 90 6.00 -7.12 -8.93
C LEU A 90 6.67 -6.09 -9.85
N ALA A 91 7.09 -4.94 -9.33
CA ALA A 91 7.79 -3.93 -10.12
C ALA A 91 9.12 -4.46 -10.68
N ARG A 92 9.84 -5.25 -9.88
CA ARG A 92 11.06 -5.94 -10.29
C ARG A 92 10.81 -6.96 -11.39
N SER A 93 9.74 -7.74 -11.31
CA SER A 93 9.41 -8.75 -12.33
C SER A 93 8.91 -8.14 -13.64
N ILE A 94 8.22 -7.00 -13.58
CA ILE A 94 7.78 -6.24 -14.77
C ILE A 94 8.97 -5.63 -15.54
N GLY A 95 10.07 -5.31 -14.84
CA GLY A 95 11.27 -4.73 -15.45
C GLY A 95 11.14 -3.24 -15.79
N ASP A 96 10.07 -2.57 -15.35
CA ASP A 96 9.90 -1.13 -15.49
C ASP A 96 10.71 -0.40 -14.41
N LYS A 97 11.71 0.37 -14.85
CA LYS A 97 12.61 1.13 -13.96
C LYS A 97 11.86 2.18 -13.16
N ALA A 98 10.92 2.91 -13.77
CA ALA A 98 10.17 3.95 -13.07
C ALA A 98 9.26 3.33 -12.00
N LEU A 99 8.64 2.19 -12.30
CA LEU A 99 7.84 1.45 -11.34
C LEU A 99 8.69 0.92 -10.17
N LEU A 100 9.89 0.41 -10.46
CA LEU A 100 10.83 -0.09 -9.45
C LEU A 100 11.33 1.03 -8.52
N ASP A 101 11.67 2.20 -9.08
CA ASP A 101 12.11 3.35 -8.29
C ASP A 101 10.98 3.90 -7.41
N LYS A 102 9.75 3.90 -7.93
CA LYS A 102 8.55 4.20 -7.14
C LYS A 102 8.40 3.21 -5.99
N ALA A 103 8.53 1.91 -6.24
CA ALA A 103 8.40 0.87 -5.22
C ALA A 103 9.46 0.98 -4.12
N ARG A 104 10.72 1.24 -4.47
CA ARG A 104 11.80 1.50 -3.51
C ARG A 104 11.48 2.66 -2.59
N THR A 105 10.97 3.75 -3.17
CA THR A 105 10.62 4.96 -2.42
C THR A 105 9.52 4.68 -1.40
N TYR A 106 8.40 4.09 -1.82
CA TYR A 106 7.30 3.80 -0.91
C TYR A 106 7.68 2.78 0.16
N LEU A 107 8.39 1.71 -0.20
CA LEU A 107 8.85 0.71 0.75
C LEU A 107 9.81 1.32 1.80
N GLY A 108 10.71 2.20 1.37
CA GLY A 108 11.59 2.94 2.28
C GLY A 108 10.83 3.81 3.27
N ILE A 109 9.81 4.54 2.80
CA ILE A 109 8.93 5.36 3.65
C ILE A 109 8.21 4.47 4.68
N ALA A 110 7.59 3.37 4.26
CA ALA A 110 6.83 2.49 5.15
C ALA A 110 7.73 1.83 6.21
N ARG A 111 8.92 1.36 5.82
CA ARG A 111 9.90 0.82 6.78
C ARG A 111 10.40 1.89 7.76
N GLY A 112 10.63 3.12 7.28
CA GLY A 112 10.98 4.24 8.15
C GLY A 112 9.89 4.52 9.18
N ASN A 113 8.64 4.58 8.73
CA ASN A 113 7.48 4.78 9.60
C ASN A 113 7.28 3.62 10.59
N ALA A 114 7.56 2.37 10.21
CA ALA A 114 7.48 1.23 11.11
C ALA A 114 8.46 1.32 12.29
N VAL A 115 9.65 1.88 12.07
CA VAL A 115 10.71 2.01 13.10
C VAL A 115 10.58 3.32 13.90
N LEU A 116 9.96 4.35 13.32
CA LEU A 116 9.88 5.68 13.90
C LEU A 116 9.27 5.71 15.32
N PRO A 117 8.19 4.97 15.66
CA PRO A 117 7.65 4.95 17.01
C PRO A 117 8.66 4.45 18.05
N ALA A 118 9.39 3.37 17.77
CA ALA A 118 10.42 2.83 18.66
C ALA A 118 11.58 3.82 18.84
N TYR A 119 12.03 4.44 17.74
CA TYR A 119 13.05 5.49 17.80
C TYR A 119 12.60 6.67 18.67
N MET A 120 11.38 7.16 18.46
CA MET A 120 10.83 8.28 19.21
C MET A 120 10.69 7.95 20.69
N HIS A 121 10.28 6.73 21.03
CA HIS A 121 10.22 6.26 22.41
C HIS A 121 11.59 6.35 23.10
N VAL A 122 12.63 5.81 22.47
CA VAL A 122 14.01 5.86 23.01
C VAL A 122 14.51 7.30 23.18
N VAL A 123 14.32 8.15 22.19
CA VAL A 123 14.76 9.56 22.25
C VAL A 123 14.10 10.33 23.39
N THR A 124 12.85 9.99 23.72
CA THR A 124 12.05 10.74 24.70
C THR A 124 12.12 10.16 26.12
N HIS A 125 12.36 8.86 26.27
CA HIS A 125 12.25 8.17 27.56
C HIS A 125 13.51 7.39 27.98
N ASP A 126 14.45 7.11 27.07
CA ASP A 126 15.62 6.25 27.35
C ASP A 126 16.93 6.88 26.81
N LEU A 127 17.46 7.84 27.59
CA LEU A 127 18.73 8.50 27.30
C LEU A 127 19.91 7.51 27.23
N ASP A 128 19.87 6.42 28.01
CA ASP A 128 20.95 5.43 28.06
C ASP A 128 20.98 4.56 26.80
N ALA A 129 19.82 4.12 26.30
CA ALA A 129 19.72 3.46 25.00
C ALA A 129 20.13 4.41 23.86
N LEU A 130 19.75 5.69 23.93
CA LEU A 130 20.15 6.68 22.93
C LEU A 130 21.67 6.88 22.89
N LEU A 131 22.33 6.98 24.05
CA LEU A 131 23.79 7.08 24.15
C LEU A 131 24.49 5.81 23.66
N ARG A 132 23.93 4.62 23.96
CA ARG A 132 24.46 3.33 23.45
C ARG A 132 24.36 3.25 21.93
N TRP A 133 23.22 3.61 21.35
CA TRP A 133 23.06 3.69 19.89
C TRP A 133 24.05 4.67 19.27
N LYS A 134 24.20 5.88 19.84
CA LYS A 134 25.10 6.90 19.32
C LYS A 134 26.56 6.45 19.34
N ASN A 135 26.98 5.77 20.41
CA ASN A 135 28.37 5.36 20.58
C ASN A 135 28.71 4.04 19.87
N ARG A 136 27.74 3.13 19.68
CA ARG A 136 28.01 1.76 19.19
C ARG A 136 27.18 1.32 17.99
N ARG A 137 26.26 2.15 17.47
CA ARG A 137 25.32 1.83 16.38
C ARG A 137 24.50 0.55 16.60
N LEU A 138 24.24 0.19 17.86
CA LEU A 138 23.40 -0.97 18.21
C LEU A 138 21.91 -0.66 17.96
N PRO A 139 21.11 -1.60 17.42
CA PRO A 139 19.68 -1.38 17.22
C PRO A 139 18.94 -1.14 18.55
N PHE A 140 17.83 -0.40 18.48
CA PHE A 140 16.92 -0.24 19.61
C PHE A 140 16.24 -1.58 19.89
N SER A 141 16.31 -2.07 21.12
CA SER A 141 15.53 -3.23 21.56
C SER A 141 14.09 -2.79 21.83
N GLU A 142 13.13 -3.67 21.50
CA GLU A 142 11.73 -3.56 21.91
C GLU A 142 11.56 -3.53 23.43
#